data_AF-A0A958C9F9-F1
#
_entry.id   AF-A0A958C9F9-F1
#
_cell.length_a   1.000
_cell.length_b   1.000
_cell.length_c   1.000
_cell.angle_alpha   90.00
_cell.angle_beta   90.00
_cell.angle_gamma   90.00
#
_symmetry.space_group_name_H-M   'P 1'
#
loop_
_entity.id
_entity.type
_entity.pdbx_description
1 polymer ?
#
loop_
_entity_poly.entity_id
_entity_poly.type
_entity_poly.pdbx_seq_one_letter_code
_entity_poly.pdbx_strand_id
1 'polypeptide(L)'
;MHVGVSTFGVVHLTPMLALEDGQPKPVKTVPAHFSEVRQASQEEVSEVFGEEGYDKVRDTHFFHVGNPLDMEDVKITLDLKRFVERSSGVFGKSGTG
;
A
#
# COMPACT_ATOMS: atom_id res chain seq x y z
N MET A 1 11.02 38.64 20.07
CA MET A 1 11.19 38.25 18.66
C MET A 1 12.40 37.34 18.56
N HIS A 2 12.24 36.09 18.14
CA HIS A 2 13.31 35.27 17.58
C HIS A 2 12.75 34.62 16.32
N VAL A 3 13.27 35.04 15.18
CA VAL A 3 12.96 34.47 13.86
C VAL A 3 13.86 33.25 13.72
N GLY A 4 13.28 32.06 13.84
CA GLY A 4 13.98 30.80 13.58
C GLY A 4 14.04 30.56 12.07
N VAL A 5 15.23 30.27 11.55
CA VAL A 5 15.45 29.91 10.14
C VAL A 5 14.68 28.62 9.84
N SER A 6 13.79 28.66 8.84
CA SER A 6 13.07 27.47 8.37
C SER A 6 14.07 26.53 7.70
N THR A 7 14.43 25.44 8.35
CA THR A 7 15.12 24.32 7.70
C THR A 7 14.17 23.76 6.64
N PHE A 8 14.50 23.87 5.36
CA PHE A 8 13.80 23.19 4.28
C PHE A 8 14.65 22.00 3.82
N GLY A 9 14.02 20.84 3.70
CA GLY A 9 14.62 19.63 3.12
C GLY A 9 13.84 19.24 1.87
N VAL A 10 14.54 18.79 0.83
CA VAL A 10 13.90 18.24 -0.37
C VAL A 10 13.78 16.73 -0.19
N VAL A 11 12.55 16.23 -0.23
CA VAL A 11 12.25 14.79 -0.25
C VAL A 11 11.62 14.48 -1.59
N HIS A 12 12.09 13.42 -2.26
CA HIS A 12 11.46 12.90 -3.46
C HIS A 12 10.38 11.89 -3.04
N LEU A 13 9.12 12.24 -3.27
CA LEU A 13 7.97 11.37 -3.02
C LEU A 13 7.29 11.06 -4.35
N THR A 14 6.90 9.80 -4.53
CA THR A 14 6.12 9.36 -5.70
C THR A 14 4.83 8.72 -5.20
N PRO A 15 3.74 9.51 -5.03
CA PRO A 15 2.44 8.95 -4.70
C PRO A 15 1.94 8.07 -5.85
N MET A 16 1.72 6.78 -5.58
CA MET A 16 1.33 5.81 -6.61
C MET A 16 -0.17 5.49 -6.60
N LEU A 17 -0.83 5.65 -5.45
CA LEU A 17 -2.18 5.18 -5.19
C LEU A 17 -2.98 6.21 -4.38
N ALA A 18 -4.25 6.40 -4.76
CA ALA A 18 -5.26 7.06 -3.94
C ALA A 18 -6.53 6.17 -3.91
N LEU A 19 -7.27 6.22 -2.81
CA LEU A 19 -8.58 5.59 -2.72
C LEU A 19 -9.66 6.61 -3.13
N GLU A 20 -10.40 6.30 -4.18
CA GLU A 20 -11.55 7.08 -4.63
C GLU A 20 -12.77 6.14 -4.67
N ASP A 21 -13.84 6.46 -3.95
CA ASP A 21 -15.04 5.63 -3.82
C ASP A 21 -14.73 4.19 -3.37
N GLY A 22 -13.74 4.02 -2.48
CA GLY A 22 -13.28 2.71 -2.01
C GLY A 22 -12.53 1.90 -3.06
N GLN A 23 -12.10 2.53 -4.17
CA GLN A 23 -11.32 1.87 -5.21
C GLN A 23 -9.93 2.50 -5.36
N PRO A 24 -8.88 1.68 -5.47
CA PRO A 24 -7.53 2.17 -5.74
C PRO A 24 -7.45 2.76 -7.15
N LYS A 25 -6.99 4.02 -7.25
CA LYS A 25 -6.75 4.73 -8.50
C LYS A 25 -5.38 5.43 -8.51
N PRO A 26 -4.79 5.68 -9.69
CA PRO A 26 -3.56 6.46 -9.80
C PRO A 26 -3.75 7.88 -9.27
N VAL A 27 -2.75 8.38 -8.54
CA VAL A 27 -2.74 9.75 -8.04
C VAL A 27 -2.60 10.73 -9.21
N LYS A 28 -3.44 11.78 -9.22
CA LYS A 28 -3.44 12.83 -10.26
C LYS A 28 -3.12 14.23 -9.71
N THR A 29 -2.85 14.34 -8.42
CA THR A 29 -2.73 15.60 -7.69
C THR A 29 -1.53 15.58 -6.75
N VAL A 30 -0.99 16.76 -6.47
CA VAL A 30 0.10 16.93 -5.50
C VAL A 30 -0.51 17.38 -4.16
N PRO A 31 -0.15 16.76 -3.02
CA PRO A 31 -0.59 17.21 -1.71
C PRO A 31 -0.21 18.66 -1.44
N ALA A 32 -1.01 19.37 -0.63
CA ALA A 32 -0.69 20.73 -0.22
C ALA A 32 0.61 20.78 0.59
N HIS A 33 1.26 21.95 0.62
CA HIS A 33 2.46 22.15 1.43
C HIS A 33 2.16 21.90 2.91
N PHE A 34 3.03 21.14 3.57
CA PHE A 34 2.85 20.66 4.96
C PHE A 34 1.61 19.77 5.20
N SER A 35 1.15 19.03 4.17
CA SER A 35 0.15 17.98 4.39
C SER A 35 0.65 16.99 5.44
N GLU A 36 -0.25 16.60 6.35
CA GLU A 36 0.07 15.61 7.37
C GLU A 36 0.37 14.25 6.73
N VAL A 37 1.38 13.57 7.26
CA VAL A 37 1.76 12.22 6.86
C VAL A 37 1.52 11.31 8.05
N ARG A 38 0.85 10.18 7.80
CA ARG A 38 0.56 9.15 8.80
C ARG A 38 0.94 7.79 8.26
N GLN A 39 1.31 6.87 9.15
CA GLN A 39 1.39 5.46 8.79
C GLN A 39 -0.02 4.93 8.60
N ALA A 40 -0.21 4.08 7.58
CA ALA A 40 -1.50 3.45 7.33
C ALA A 40 -1.74 2.33 8.36
N SER A 41 -2.99 2.17 8.80
CA SER A 41 -3.40 1.04 9.64
C SER A 41 -3.59 -0.25 8.83
N GLN A 42 -3.71 -1.38 9.52
CA GLN A 42 -4.03 -2.66 8.86
C GLN A 42 -5.36 -2.57 8.09
N GLU A 43 -6.36 -1.91 8.67
CA GLU A 43 -7.68 -1.75 8.06
C GLU A 43 -7.58 -0.95 6.75
N GLU A 44 -6.86 0.17 6.76
CA GLU A 44 -6.66 1.01 5.57
C GLU A 44 -5.89 0.27 4.46
N VAL A 45 -4.89 -0.55 4.83
CA VAL A 45 -4.19 -1.40 3.86
C VAL A 45 -5.10 -2.50 3.30
N SER A 46 -5.97 -3.08 4.14
CA SER A 46 -6.95 -4.08 3.72
C SER A 46 -8.03 -3.53 2.79
N GLU A 47 -8.30 -2.22 2.78
CA GLU A 47 -9.17 -1.61 1.75
C GLU A 47 -8.59 -1.77 0.33
N VAL A 48 -7.25 -1.77 0.21
CA VAL A 48 -6.54 -1.91 -1.07
C VAL A 48 -6.29 -3.37 -1.42
N PHE A 49 -5.75 -4.14 -0.47
CA PHE A 49 -5.22 -5.48 -0.72
C PHE A 49 -6.17 -6.61 -0.32
N GLY A 50 -7.18 -6.32 0.52
CA GLY A 50 -8.08 -7.30 1.11
C GLY A 50 -7.68 -7.73 2.51
N GLU A 51 -8.66 -8.21 3.28
CA GLU A 51 -8.44 -8.85 4.58
C GLU A 51 -8.07 -10.32 4.38
N GLU A 52 -7.11 -10.84 5.14
CA GLU A 52 -6.69 -12.24 5.07
C GLU A 52 -7.88 -13.19 5.35
N GLY A 53 -8.05 -14.20 4.49
CA GLY A 53 -9.12 -15.19 4.63
C GLY A 53 -10.12 -15.16 3.47
N TYR A 54 -11.29 -15.74 3.69
CA TYR A 54 -12.33 -15.81 2.66
C TYR A 54 -13.27 -14.61 2.75
N ASP A 55 -13.31 -13.82 1.69
CA ASP A 55 -14.25 -12.72 1.52
C ASP A 55 -15.53 -13.25 0.87
N LYS A 56 -16.61 -13.31 1.66
CA LYS A 56 -17.93 -13.80 1.21
C LYS A 56 -18.59 -12.88 0.18
N VAL A 57 -18.32 -11.58 0.24
CA VAL A 57 -18.92 -10.59 -0.67
C VAL A 57 -18.28 -10.69 -2.04
N ARG A 58 -16.96 -10.88 -2.07
CA ARG A 58 -16.17 -10.98 -3.31
C ARG A 58 -16.05 -12.41 -3.84
N ASP A 59 -16.47 -13.41 -3.07
CA ASP A 59 -16.33 -14.84 -3.37
C ASP A 59 -14.90 -15.18 -3.82
N THR A 60 -13.93 -14.80 -2.97
CA THR A 60 -12.51 -15.05 -3.19
C THR A 60 -11.76 -15.21 -1.88
N HIS A 61 -10.60 -15.87 -1.95
CA HIS A 61 -9.68 -16.04 -0.84
C HIS A 61 -8.50 -15.08 -1.00
N PHE A 62 -8.26 -14.28 0.03
CA PHE A 62 -7.10 -13.43 0.17
C PHE A 62 -6.03 -14.13 1.01
N PHE A 63 -4.84 -14.27 0.44
CA PHE A 63 -3.72 -14.98 1.06
C PHE A 63 -2.62 -14.01 1.45
N HIS A 64 -2.15 -14.09 2.69
CA HIS A 64 -1.06 -13.26 3.18
C HIS A 64 0.28 -13.64 2.52
N VAL A 65 0.99 -12.67 1.96
CA VAL A 65 2.27 -12.89 1.26
C VAL A 65 3.47 -12.25 1.95
N GLY A 66 3.24 -11.42 2.96
CA GLY A 66 4.29 -10.75 3.72
C GLY A 66 3.87 -9.36 4.16
N ASN A 67 4.85 -8.64 4.70
CA ASN A 67 4.67 -7.33 5.33
C ASN A 67 5.56 -6.29 4.63
N PRO A 68 5.15 -5.00 4.59
CA PRO A 68 6.05 -3.93 4.21
C PRO A 68 7.24 -3.84 5.17
N LEU A 69 8.42 -3.44 4.66
CA LEU A 69 9.67 -3.44 5.43
C LEU A 69 9.61 -2.66 6.74
N ASP A 70 8.89 -1.53 6.77
CA ASP A 70 8.79 -0.66 7.94
C ASP A 70 7.46 -0.84 8.72
N MET A 71 6.67 -1.86 8.38
CA MET A 71 5.32 -2.08 8.94
C MET A 71 5.08 -3.58 9.20
N GLU A 72 5.83 -4.17 10.13
CA GLU A 72 5.79 -5.62 10.43
C GLU A 72 4.41 -6.13 10.86
N ASP A 73 3.61 -5.29 11.52
CA ASP A 73 2.25 -5.65 11.97
C ASP A 73 1.20 -5.55 10.86
N VAL A 74 1.57 -5.04 9.67
CA VAL A 74 0.65 -4.84 8.55
C VAL A 74 0.88 -5.89 7.48
N LYS A 75 -0.16 -6.68 7.21
CA LYS A 75 -0.18 -7.77 6.24
C LYS A 75 -0.57 -7.28 4.86
N ILE A 76 0.19 -7.69 3.86
CA ILE A 76 -0.19 -7.60 2.44
C ILE A 76 -0.76 -8.94 2.00
N THR A 77 -1.95 -8.90 1.38
CA THR A 77 -2.65 -10.09 0.91
C THR A 77 -2.83 -10.05 -0.60
N LEU A 78 -3.02 -11.22 -1.21
CA LEU A 78 -3.32 -11.40 -2.63
C LEU A 78 -4.65 -12.11 -2.82
N ASP A 79 -5.48 -11.57 -3.70
CA ASP A 79 -6.66 -12.24 -4.25
C ASP A 79 -6.21 -13.44 -5.09
N LEU A 80 -6.39 -14.66 -4.56
CA LEU A 80 -5.95 -15.88 -5.23
C LEU A 80 -6.70 -16.15 -6.53
N LYS A 81 -7.98 -15.80 -6.61
CA LYS A 81 -8.81 -15.99 -7.81
C LYS A 81 -8.23 -15.17 -8.96
N ARG A 82 -7.95 -13.88 -8.71
CA ARG A 82 -7.30 -13.01 -9.70
C ARG A 82 -5.88 -13.43 -10.04
N PHE A 83 -5.11 -13.90 -9.05
CA PHE A 83 -3.73 -14.32 -9.27
C PHE A 83 -3.60 -15.49 -10.24
N VAL A 84 -4.60 -16.40 -10.27
CA VAL A 84 -4.61 -17.58 -11.16
C VAL A 84 -5.32 -17.35 -12.50
N GLU A 85 -5.99 -16.21 -12.70
CA GLU A 85 -6.67 -15.89 -13.97
C GLU A 85 -5.69 -15.81 -15.15
N ARG A 86 -4.40 -15.57 -14.89
CA ARG A 86 -3.33 -15.51 -15.88
C ARG A 86 -2.08 -16.19 -15.32
N SER A 87 -1.19 -16.61 -16.22
CA SER A 87 0.13 -17.09 -15.82
C SER A 87 0.88 -15.99 -15.05
N SER A 88 1.32 -16.33 -13.84
CA SER A 88 2.09 -15.44 -12.96
C SER A 88 3.56 -15.91 -12.89
N GLY A 89 4.49 -14.96 -12.76
CA GLY A 89 5.92 -15.25 -12.64
C GLY A 89 6.53 -14.56 -11.42
N VAL A 90 7.31 -15.30 -10.63
CA VAL A 90 8.05 -14.78 -9.47
C VAL A 90 9.51 -14.62 -9.86
N PHE A 91 10.06 -13.41 -9.70
CA PHE A 91 11.43 -13.08 -10.06
C PHE A 91 12.20 -12.59 -8.85
N GLY A 92 13.38 -13.15 -8.63
CA GLY A 92 14.29 -12.78 -7.55
C GLY A 92 15.72 -13.16 -7.92
N LYS A 93 16.70 -12.58 -7.20
CA LYS A 93 18.10 -13.02 -7.33
C LYS A 93 18.23 -14.41 -6.72
N SER A 94 19.19 -15.22 -7.20
CA SER A 94 19.45 -16.54 -6.61
C SER A 94 19.66 -16.43 -5.08
N GLY A 95 18.92 -17.23 -4.31
CA GLY A 95 18.98 -17.28 -2.86
C GLY A 95 18.13 -16.26 -2.08
N THR A 96 17.25 -15.47 -2.73
CA THR A 96 16.40 -14.46 -2.07
C THR A 96 14.97 -14.92 -1.85
N GLY A 97 14.73 -16.24 -1.83
CA GLY A 97 13.39 -16.85 -1.72
C GLY A 97 12.56 -16.21 -0.63
#